data_AF-A0A1S6ESY4-F1
#
_entry.id   AF-A0A1S6ESY4-F1
#
_cell.length_a   1.000
_cell.length_b   1.000
_cell.length_c   1.000
_cell.angle_alpha   90.00
_cell.angle_beta   90.00
_cell.angle_gamma   90.00
#
_symmetry.space_group_name_H-M   'P 1'
#
loop_
_entity.id
_entity.type
_entity.pdbx_description
1 polymer ?
#
loop_
_entity_poly.entity_id
_entity_poly.type
_entity_poly.pdbx_seq_one_letter_code
_entity_poly.pdbx_strand_id
1 'polypeptide(L)'
;MTHDVLNLSPGSLAWTASWIATGLGLGMWLWSWLGEKDAIQKLRWRDCGVVMLFGGILTRVVVQDRPMMAWDWAMVFLGPLFIAAALWRLARTAEGAGR
;
A
#
# COMPACT_ATOMS: atom_id res chain seq x y z
N MET A 1 29.07 14.18 -18.81
CA MET A 1 27.94 14.87 -18.15
C MET A 1 26.67 14.38 -18.81
N THR A 2 26.11 13.25 -18.34
CA THR A 2 24.99 13.16 -17.38
C THR A 2 23.62 13.39 -18.01
N HIS A 3 23.11 12.37 -18.74
CA HIS A 3 21.67 12.22 -19.02
C HIS A 3 21.14 10.78 -18.73
N ASP A 4 21.93 9.90 -18.10
CA ASP A 4 21.55 8.50 -17.80
C ASP A 4 21.25 8.21 -16.31
N VAL A 5 21.08 9.24 -15.48
CA VAL A 5 20.91 9.08 -14.02
C VAL A 5 19.48 8.73 -13.59
N LEU A 6 18.51 8.86 -14.50
CA LEU A 6 17.10 8.54 -14.25
C LEU A 6 16.58 7.72 -15.44
N ASN A 7 16.86 6.42 -15.48
CA ASN A 7 16.20 5.51 -16.40
C ASN A 7 14.72 5.35 -15.97
N LEU A 8 13.89 6.33 -16.32
CA LEU A 8 12.46 6.46 -15.98
C LEU A 8 11.58 5.59 -16.90
N SER A 9 11.97 4.34 -17.15
CA SER A 9 11.06 3.41 -17.82
C SER A 9 9.81 3.21 -16.95
N PRO A 10 8.61 3.03 -17.54
CA PRO A 10 7.39 2.80 -16.77
C PRO A 10 7.53 1.66 -15.75
N GLY A 11 8.23 0.59 -16.12
CA GLY A 11 8.51 -0.54 -15.22
C GLY A 11 9.44 -0.17 -14.05
N SER A 12 10.52 0.57 -14.30
CA SER A 12 11.45 1.04 -13.25
C SER A 12 10.77 2.00 -12.27
N LEU A 13 9.92 2.89 -12.80
CA LEU A 13 9.13 3.81 -11.98
C LEU A 13 8.12 3.05 -11.13
N ALA A 14 7.36 2.12 -11.72
CA ALA A 14 6.38 1.31 -11.00
C ALA A 14 7.06 0.45 -9.91
N TRP A 15 8.20 -0.16 -10.22
CA TRP A 15 9.00 -0.91 -9.24
C TRP A 15 9.45 -0.03 -8.08
N THR A 16 10.02 1.14 -8.36
CA THR A 16 10.50 2.06 -7.32
C THR A 16 9.35 2.60 -6.47
N ALA A 17 8.29 3.09 -7.10
CA ALA A 17 7.10 3.58 -6.43
C ALA A 17 6.46 2.49 -5.55
N SER A 18 6.47 1.24 -6.00
CA SER A 18 5.94 0.11 -5.22
C SER A 18 6.68 -0.08 -3.90
N TRP A 19 8.01 0.04 -3.90
CA TRP A 19 8.83 -0.13 -2.70
C TRP A 19 8.64 1.03 -1.74
N ILE A 20 8.55 2.26 -2.27
CA ILE A 20 8.21 3.45 -1.48
C ILE A 20 6.83 3.27 -0.82
N ALA A 21 5.81 2.90 -1.60
CA ALA A 21 4.46 2.66 -1.09
C ALA A 21 4.43 1.54 -0.03
N THR A 22 5.22 0.49 -0.22
CA THR A 22 5.34 -0.62 0.75
C THR A 22 5.99 -0.17 2.05
N GLY A 23 7.10 0.57 1.97
CA GLY A 23 7.79 1.11 3.14
C GLY A 23 6.91 2.08 3.92
N LEU A 24 6.26 3.01 3.22
CA LEU A 24 5.32 3.95 3.84
C LEU A 24 4.10 3.22 4.43
N GLY A 25 3.51 2.28 3.69
CA GLY A 25 2.36 1.51 4.16
C GLY A 25 2.67 0.71 5.41
N LEU A 26 3.82 0.03 5.45
CA LEU A 26 4.30 -0.68 6.64
C LEU A 26 4.60 0.28 7.79
N GLY A 27 5.22 1.44 7.51
CA GLY A 27 5.49 2.46 8.52
C GLY A 27 4.22 3.02 9.16
N MET A 28 3.22 3.36 8.34
CA MET A 28 1.90 3.82 8.81
C MET A 28 1.17 2.73 9.61
N TRP A 29 1.25 1.49 9.14
CA TRP A 29 0.70 0.35 9.86
C TRP A 29 1.37 0.22 11.22
N LEU A 30 2.71 0.17 11.31
CA LEU A 30 3.44 0.11 12.59
C LEU A 30 3.15 1.29 13.50
N TRP A 31 3.08 2.51 12.95
CA TRP A 31 2.76 3.71 13.72
C TRP A 31 1.38 3.64 14.35
N SER A 32 0.40 3.03 13.67
CA SER A 32 -0.93 2.81 14.25
C SER A 32 -0.89 1.96 15.53
N TRP A 33 0.09 1.07 15.68
CA TRP A 33 0.24 0.26 16.90
C TRP A 33 1.00 1.00 18.00
N LEU A 34 2.08 1.69 17.64
CA LEU A 34 3.07 2.21 18.60
C LEU A 34 2.88 3.68 18.97
N GLY A 35 2.39 4.51 18.04
CA GLY A 35 2.39 5.97 18.18
C GLY A 35 1.02 6.57 18.43
N GLU A 36 -0.01 6.09 17.73
CA GLU A 36 -1.34 6.71 17.78
C GLU A 36 -2.19 6.23 18.95
N LYS A 37 -2.76 7.19 19.70
CA LYS A 37 -3.59 6.95 20.88
C LYS A 37 -5.08 7.15 20.60
N ASP A 38 -5.42 8.04 19.66
CA ASP A 38 -6.81 8.22 19.26
C ASP A 38 -7.29 7.00 18.46
N ALA A 39 -8.44 6.45 18.87
CA ALA A 39 -8.94 5.20 18.29
C ALA A 39 -9.31 5.34 16.81
N ILE A 40 -9.87 6.48 16.41
CA ILE A 40 -10.30 6.74 15.02
C ILE A 40 -9.06 6.97 14.16
N GLN A 41 -8.14 7.83 14.61
CA GLN A 41 -6.92 8.14 13.89
C GLN A 41 -6.03 6.89 13.73
N LYS A 42 -5.96 6.04 14.77
CA LYS A 42 -5.30 4.73 14.71
C LYS A 42 -5.88 3.85 13.62
N LEU A 43 -7.21 3.78 13.53
CA LEU A 43 -7.88 3.01 12.50
C LEU A 43 -7.58 3.55 11.09
N ARG A 44 -7.59 4.87 10.91
CA ARG A 44 -7.28 5.54 9.63
C ARG A 44 -5.84 5.33 9.18
N TRP A 45 -4.86 5.43 10.09
CA TRP A 45 -3.45 5.11 9.81
C TRP A 45 -3.29 3.66 9.38
N ARG A 46 -3.97 2.74 10.07
CA ARG A 46 -3.94 1.31 9.73
C ARG A 46 -4.55 1.04 8.37
N ASP A 47 -5.72 1.60 8.08
CA ASP A 47 -6.43 1.38 6.81
C ASP A 47 -5.67 1.99 5.63
N CYS A 48 -5.16 3.21 5.76
CA CYS A 48 -4.33 3.81 4.73
C CYS A 48 -3.01 3.06 4.54
N GLY A 49 -2.37 2.62 5.64
CA GLY A 49 -1.18 1.78 5.61
C GLY A 49 -1.41 0.47 4.87
N VAL A 50 -2.53 -0.21 5.12
CA VAL A 50 -2.95 -1.43 4.41
C VAL A 50 -3.11 -1.18 2.91
N VAL A 51 -3.77 -0.08 2.51
CA VAL A 51 -3.95 0.25 1.08
C VAL A 51 -2.61 0.46 0.38
N MET A 52 -1.71 1.23 0.99
CA MET A 52 -0.37 1.50 0.45
C MET A 52 0.49 0.23 0.37
N LEU A 53 0.44 -0.60 1.42
CA LEU A 53 1.21 -1.83 1.52
C LEU A 53 0.80 -2.84 0.44
N PHE A 54 -0.50 -3.17 0.37
CA PHE A 54 -0.99 -4.13 -0.62
C PHE A 54 -0.96 -3.57 -2.04
N GLY A 55 -1.20 -2.28 -2.23
CA GLY A 55 -1.03 -1.61 -3.53
C GLY A 55 0.40 -1.75 -4.04
N GLY A 56 1.40 -1.51 -3.20
CA GLY A 56 2.80 -1.73 -3.55
C GLY A 56 3.13 -3.19 -3.86
N ILE A 57 2.63 -4.15 -3.07
CA ILE A 57 2.84 -5.58 -3.33
C ILE A 57 2.23 -5.98 -4.67
N LEU A 58 0.99 -5.61 -4.95
CA LEU A 58 0.30 -5.95 -6.20
C LEU A 58 1.00 -5.34 -7.41
N THR A 59 1.50 -4.10 -7.32
CA THR A 59 2.29 -3.49 -8.39
C THR A 59 3.54 -4.32 -8.71
N ARG A 60 4.26 -4.84 -7.71
CA ARG A 60 5.40 -5.74 -7.95
C ARG A 60 4.96 -7.06 -8.58
N VAL A 61 3.81 -7.60 -8.18
CA VAL A 61 3.26 -8.82 -8.78
C VAL A 61 2.93 -8.62 -10.26
N VAL A 62 2.49 -7.42 -10.65
CA VAL A 62 2.15 -7.09 -12.05
C VAL A 62 3.40 -6.80 -12.90
N VAL A 63 4.42 -6.15 -12.33
CA VAL A 63 5.62 -5.70 -13.08
C VAL A 63 6.72 -6.76 -13.14
N GLN A 64 6.65 -7.82 -12.33
CA GLN A 64 7.65 -8.89 -12.35
C GLN A 64 7.54 -9.78 -13.59
N ASP A 65 8.65 -9.97 -14.31
CA ASP A 65 8.78 -10.94 -15.42
C ASP A 65 9.21 -12.33 -14.92
N ARG A 66 8.49 -12.88 -13.92
CA ARG A 66 8.75 -14.22 -13.39
C ARG A 66 7.45 -15.01 -13.21
N PRO A 67 7.49 -16.36 -13.26
CA PRO A 67 6.32 -17.16 -12.95
C PRO A 67 5.79 -16.84 -11.54
N MET A 68 4.46 -16.73 -11.44
CA MET A 68 3.77 -16.46 -10.18
C MET A 68 3.88 -17.67 -9.26
N MET A 69 4.44 -17.45 -8.07
CA MET A 69 4.46 -18.43 -6.99
C MET A 69 3.09 -18.48 -6.30
N ALA A 70 2.84 -19.53 -5.50
CA ALA A 70 1.62 -19.63 -4.69
C ALA A 70 1.38 -18.40 -3.81
N TRP A 71 2.44 -17.77 -3.29
CA TRP A 71 2.34 -16.54 -2.52
C TRP A 71 1.84 -15.35 -3.35
N ASP A 72 2.31 -15.21 -4.58
CA ASP A 72 1.88 -14.12 -5.48
C ASP A 72 0.37 -14.25 -5.76
N TRP A 73 -0.08 -15.48 -6.02
CA TRP A 73 -1.50 -15.79 -6.17
C TRP A 73 -2.32 -15.45 -4.94
N ALA A 74 -1.86 -15.82 -3.75
CA ALA A 74 -2.53 -15.47 -2.51
C ALA A 74 -2.67 -13.94 -2.36
N MET A 75 -1.61 -13.18 -2.65
CA MET A 75 -1.62 -11.71 -2.59
C MET A 75 -2.56 -11.08 -3.62
N VAL A 76 -2.69 -11.67 -4.82
CA VAL A 76 -3.64 -11.19 -5.86
C VAL A 76 -5.09 -11.28 -5.41
N PHE A 77 -5.46 -12.28 -4.62
CA PHE A 77 -6.82 -12.39 -4.08
C PHE A 77 -7.00 -11.63 -2.76
N LEU A 78 -6.04 -11.75 -1.85
CA LEU A 78 -6.14 -11.12 -0.53
C LEU A 78 -5.97 -9.60 -0.61
N GLY A 79 -5.02 -9.11 -1.41
CA GLY A 79 -4.71 -7.68 -1.52
C GLY A 79 -5.95 -6.83 -1.82
N PRO A 80 -6.70 -7.08 -2.91
CA PRO A 80 -7.92 -6.34 -3.22
C PRO A 80 -8.99 -6.43 -2.13
N LEU A 81 -9.14 -7.58 -1.48
CA LEU A 81 -10.10 -7.76 -0.39
C LEU A 81 -9.74 -6.88 0.83
N PHE A 82 -8.47 -6.86 1.23
CA PHE A 82 -7.99 -6.02 2.33
C PHE A 82 -8.07 -4.53 1.98
N ILE A 83 -7.75 -4.16 0.73
CA ILE A 83 -7.89 -2.78 0.22
C ILE A 83 -9.36 -2.36 0.27
N ALA A 84 -10.28 -3.17 -0.24
CA ALA A 84 -11.71 -2.86 -0.23
C ALA A 84 -12.24 -2.68 1.21
N ALA A 85 -11.86 -3.58 2.12
CA ALA A 85 -12.24 -3.47 3.53
C ALA A 85 -11.66 -2.22 4.22
N ALA A 86 -10.42 -1.84 3.88
CA ALA A 86 -9.78 -0.63 4.39
C ALA A 86 -10.47 0.64 3.86
N LEU A 87 -10.74 0.71 2.56
CA LEU A 87 -11.44 1.84 1.94
C LEU A 87 -12.86 1.99 2.51
N TRP A 88 -13.58 0.88 2.74
CA TRP A 88 -14.89 0.89 3.39
C TRP A 88 -14.83 1.50 4.80
N ARG A 89 -13.87 1.10 5.62
CA ARG A 89 -13.69 1.65 6.97
C ARG A 89 -13.28 3.13 6.91
N LEU A 90 -12.37 3.49 6.01
CA LEU A 90 -11.92 4.86 5.81
C LEU A 90 -13.07 5.79 5.44
N ALA A 91 -13.91 5.39 4.48
CA ALA A 91 -15.10 6.14 4.06
C ALA A 91 -16.06 6.40 5.23
N ARG A 92 -16.39 5.37 6.02
CA ARG A 92 -17.27 5.52 7.19
C ARG A 92 -16.69 6.46 8.26
N THR A 93 -15.37 6.45 8.46
CA THR A 93 -14.73 7.39 9.40
C THR A 93 -14.59 8.81 8.86
N ALA A 94 -14.58 8.99 7.53
CA ALA A 94 -14.54 10.30 6.91
C ALA A 94 -15.91 11.00 7.00
N GLU A 95 -17.00 10.27 6.75
CA GLU A 95 -18.38 10.79 6.87
C GLU A 95 -18.74 11.17 8.31
N GLY A 96 -18.22 10.44 9.30
CA GLY A 96 -18.42 10.75 10.72
C GLY A 96 -17.64 11.98 11.23
N ALA A 97 -16.63 12.45 10.49
CA ALA A 97 -15.81 13.60 10.88
C ALA A 97 -16.32 14.95 10.33
N GLY A 98 -17.35 14.93 9.48
CA GLY A 98 -17.95 16.11 8.84
C GLY A 98 -19.26 16.60 9.48
N ARG A 99 -19.59 16.12 10.69
CA ARG A 99 -20.73 16.55 11.51
C ARG A 99 -20.22 17.03 12.87
#